data_AF-A0A7C7SPS9-F1
#
_entry.id   AF-A0A7C7SPS9-F1
#
_cell.length_a   1.000
_cell.length_b   1.000
_cell.length_c   1.000
_cell.angle_alpha   90.00
_cell.angle_beta   90.00
_cell.angle_gamma   90.00
#
_symmetry.space_group_name_H-M   'P 1'
#
loop_
_entity.id
_entity.type
_entity.pdbx_description
1 polymer ?
#
loop_
_entity_poly.entity_id
_entity_poly.type
_entity_poly.pdbx_seq_one_letter_code
_entity_poly.pdbx_strand_id
1 'polypeptide(L)'
;MKKVRITAIFACRAAQKRHNKITMIRCIPLILLIVFLAGCGGLTVDKVPYRPILDVPQDSQPSPIGFREIRWMVPTGTPVLSQSPQGMFGFILCDWPYTQVEKGITSRSFPDDNFRQIFHDTMTGQGYDVTGDPGRFFNETEDMERTLYAIGGRVTDIKADTCKRTNLWGIDRGVRGEAHIEITWTVFDLLTRRTVYRTTTKGYGKLQSPNHEGVILLMEDAFAAAVHNLGADEEFHNMVFLGAEPQQAPLKQIQDIHEQPVTKFDPTEEVVIMGNDVSQKSVTGRLDNLKKAVVMVEAGGAHGSGFFITTDGHIITNAHVVGNAVRVRVVTSGKQEKLIGEVLRTDRARDVALIRLEDAAGLDITTLPLKTDKPAVGDDIYAIGAPRLKRLQDTVTKGIVSAHRYDRRRKKWFIQADVDIYGGNSGGPLLDGYGNVVGVAAEGYFVADETMGGLNHFIPIESALDALDIGLGGAARKTSVSIPSDNAPIDITP
;
A
#
# COMPACT_ATOMS: atom_id res chain seq x y z
N MET A 1 -12.81 -18.08 -47.63
CA MET A 1 -13.87 -19.03 -48.03
C MET A 1 -15.06 -18.40 -48.81
N LYS A 2 -14.90 -17.23 -49.47
CA LYS A 2 -15.99 -16.58 -50.24
C LYS A 2 -16.11 -17.02 -51.71
N LYS A 3 -15.14 -17.78 -52.26
CA LYS A 3 -15.13 -18.20 -53.67
C LYS A 3 -15.73 -19.60 -53.95
N VAL A 4 -16.08 -20.38 -52.93
CA VAL A 4 -16.61 -21.76 -53.12
C VAL A 4 -18.15 -21.82 -53.13
N ARG A 5 -18.84 -20.79 -52.61
CA ARG A 5 -20.32 -20.79 -52.53
C ARG A 5 -21.03 -20.45 -53.85
N ILE A 6 -20.36 -19.79 -54.80
CA ILE A 6 -21.01 -19.36 -56.05
C ILE A 6 -21.06 -20.49 -57.10
N THR A 7 -20.14 -21.46 -57.02
CA THR A 7 -20.06 -22.57 -57.99
C THR A 7 -21.13 -23.64 -57.76
N ALA A 8 -21.62 -23.82 -56.54
CA ALA A 8 -22.64 -24.83 -56.22
C ALA A 8 -24.08 -24.42 -56.65
N ILE A 9 -24.36 -23.11 -56.72
CA ILE A 9 -25.70 -22.61 -57.09
C ILE A 9 -25.94 -22.71 -58.61
N PHE A 10 -24.88 -22.65 -59.42
CA PHE A 10 -25.00 -22.78 -60.87
C PHE A 10 -25.08 -24.22 -61.38
N ALA A 11 -24.58 -25.21 -60.63
CA ALA A 11 -24.63 -26.62 -61.04
C ALA A 11 -26.03 -27.25 -60.94
N CYS A 12 -26.95 -26.66 -60.19
CA CYS A 12 -28.32 -27.19 -60.04
C CYS A 12 -29.32 -26.60 -61.06
N ARG A 13 -28.95 -25.53 -61.78
CA ARG A 13 -29.85 -24.88 -62.77
C ARG A 13 -29.73 -25.43 -64.19
N ALA A 14 -28.77 -26.33 -64.46
CA ALA A 14 -28.55 -26.92 -65.79
C ALA A 14 -29.20 -28.30 -66.00
N ALA A 15 -29.80 -28.91 -64.96
CA ALA A 15 -30.42 -30.23 -65.05
C ALA A 15 -31.96 -30.21 -65.10
N GLN A 16 -32.57 -29.04 -65.29
CA GLN A 16 -34.04 -28.89 -65.27
C GLN A 16 -34.60 -28.72 -66.68
N LYS A 17 -34.22 -29.61 -67.60
CA LYS A 17 -34.85 -29.72 -68.92
C LYS A 17 -34.74 -31.14 -69.46
N ARG A 18 -35.36 -32.10 -68.78
CA ARG A 18 -35.95 -33.33 -69.37
C ARG A 18 -36.73 -34.09 -68.31
N HIS A 19 -37.90 -34.56 -68.71
CA HIS A 19 -38.83 -35.39 -67.97
C HIS A 19 -38.18 -36.48 -67.11
N ASN A 20 -38.43 -36.48 -65.81
CA ASN A 20 -39.09 -37.59 -65.12
C ASN A 20 -39.36 -37.26 -63.64
N LYS A 21 -40.63 -37.41 -63.23
CA LYS A 21 -41.01 -37.50 -61.81
C LYS A 21 -40.42 -38.81 -61.29
N ILE A 22 -39.44 -38.78 -60.38
CA ILE A 22 -39.07 -39.86 -59.40
C ILE A 22 -37.76 -39.52 -58.64
N THR A 23 -36.99 -38.49 -59.03
CA THR A 23 -35.68 -38.19 -58.40
C THR A 23 -35.66 -37.08 -57.34
N MET A 24 -36.82 -36.68 -56.78
CA MET A 24 -36.87 -35.59 -55.79
C MET A 24 -36.78 -36.06 -54.32
N ILE A 25 -36.74 -37.38 -54.08
CA ILE A 25 -36.74 -37.97 -52.72
C ILE A 25 -35.32 -38.30 -52.21
N ARG A 26 -34.29 -38.26 -53.06
CA ARG A 26 -32.91 -38.66 -52.69
C ARG A 26 -31.96 -37.53 -52.26
N CYS A 27 -32.37 -36.25 -52.33
CA CYS A 27 -31.55 -35.12 -51.86
C CYS A 27 -31.91 -34.60 -50.46
N ILE A 28 -33.05 -35.02 -49.91
CA ILE A 28 -33.50 -34.64 -48.56
C ILE A 28 -32.57 -35.18 -47.45
N PRO A 29 -32.07 -36.44 -47.48
CA PRO A 29 -31.24 -36.92 -46.39
C PRO A 29 -29.82 -36.31 -46.38
N LEU A 30 -29.32 -35.80 -47.52
CA LEU A 30 -27.98 -35.21 -47.60
C LEU A 30 -27.95 -33.75 -47.12
N ILE A 31 -29.05 -33.00 -47.28
CA ILE A 31 -29.17 -31.63 -46.77
C ILE A 31 -29.45 -31.65 -45.26
N LEU A 32 -30.24 -32.62 -44.76
CA LEU A 32 -30.41 -32.84 -43.31
C LEU A 32 -29.09 -33.23 -42.62
N LEU A 33 -28.23 -34.02 -43.27
CA LEU A 33 -26.93 -34.42 -42.72
C LEU A 33 -25.94 -33.24 -42.59
N ILE A 34 -26.01 -32.25 -43.48
CA ILE A 34 -25.15 -31.04 -43.42
C ILE A 34 -25.60 -30.09 -42.31
N VAL A 35 -26.91 -30.06 -41.98
CA VAL A 35 -27.43 -29.29 -40.84
C VAL A 35 -26.99 -29.91 -39.50
N PHE A 36 -26.78 -31.24 -39.44
CA PHE A 36 -26.21 -31.90 -38.26
C PHE A 36 -24.69 -31.70 -38.06
N LEU A 37 -23.95 -31.29 -39.10
CA LEU A 37 -22.50 -31.08 -39.05
C LEU A 37 -22.09 -29.60 -38.91
N ALA A 38 -23.05 -28.67 -38.90
CA ALA A 38 -22.80 -27.30 -38.46
C ALA A 38 -22.68 -27.29 -36.93
N GLY A 39 -21.55 -27.75 -36.41
CA GLY A 39 -21.24 -27.66 -34.98
C GLY A 39 -21.32 -26.19 -34.53
N CYS A 40 -22.14 -25.92 -33.51
CA CYS A 40 -22.15 -24.63 -32.83
C CYS A 40 -20.73 -24.32 -32.34
N GLY A 41 -20.11 -23.26 -32.88
CA GLY A 41 -18.81 -22.78 -32.42
C GLY A 41 -18.97 -22.06 -31.09
N GLY A 42 -18.68 -22.75 -29.99
CA GLY A 42 -18.56 -22.14 -28.66
C GLY A 42 -17.27 -21.30 -28.55
N LEU A 43 -17.26 -20.37 -27.60
CA LEU A 43 -16.08 -19.57 -27.28
C LEU A 43 -15.08 -20.45 -26.52
N THR A 44 -13.82 -20.52 -26.93
CA THR A 44 -12.80 -21.27 -26.18
C THR A 44 -12.42 -20.49 -24.92
N VAL A 45 -12.68 -21.07 -23.75
CA VAL A 45 -12.36 -20.48 -22.44
C VAL A 45 -11.01 -21.00 -21.93
N ASP A 46 -10.12 -20.08 -21.56
CA ASP A 46 -8.78 -20.42 -21.09
C ASP A 46 -8.83 -20.95 -19.64
N LYS A 47 -8.35 -22.18 -19.43
CA LYS A 47 -8.33 -22.85 -18.12
C LYS A 47 -7.07 -22.49 -17.38
N VAL A 48 -7.23 -21.80 -16.26
CA VAL A 48 -6.11 -21.30 -15.45
C VAL A 48 -6.16 -21.95 -14.07
N PRO A 49 -5.11 -22.70 -13.66
CA PRO A 49 -5.07 -23.31 -12.34
C PRO A 49 -4.80 -22.27 -11.24
N TYR A 50 -5.18 -22.62 -10.01
CA TYR A 50 -4.74 -21.92 -8.80
C TYR A 50 -3.24 -22.08 -8.62
N ARG A 51 -2.56 -20.99 -8.26
CA ARG A 51 -1.17 -21.01 -7.77
C ARG A 51 -1.13 -21.52 -6.32
N PRO A 52 -0.05 -22.22 -5.93
CA PRO A 52 0.11 -22.65 -4.54
C PRO A 52 0.25 -21.44 -3.62
N ILE A 53 -0.38 -21.50 -2.44
CA ILE A 53 -0.28 -20.46 -1.41
C ILE A 53 1.16 -20.45 -0.89
N LEU A 54 1.70 -19.25 -0.66
CA LEU A 54 3.04 -19.04 -0.13
C LEU A 54 3.03 -19.07 1.40
N ASP A 55 4.13 -19.55 2.00
CA ASP A 55 4.24 -19.68 3.45
C ASP A 55 4.30 -18.31 4.15
N VAL A 56 3.46 -18.13 5.17
CA VAL A 56 3.44 -16.93 6.01
C VAL A 56 4.51 -17.04 7.10
N PRO A 57 5.46 -16.09 7.23
CA PRO A 57 6.43 -16.10 8.32
C PRO A 57 5.76 -15.99 9.69
N GLN A 58 6.15 -16.84 10.66
CA GLN A 58 5.46 -17.00 11.96
C GLN A 58 5.35 -15.72 12.81
N ASP A 59 6.20 -14.71 12.58
CA ASP A 59 6.21 -13.43 13.31
C ASP A 59 5.90 -12.21 12.41
N SER A 60 5.42 -12.45 11.18
CA SER A 60 5.12 -11.37 10.25
C SER A 60 3.83 -10.63 10.64
N GLN A 61 3.88 -9.30 10.58
CA GLN A 61 2.69 -8.45 10.59
C GLN A 61 2.51 -7.89 9.18
N PRO A 62 1.70 -8.52 8.33
CA PRO A 62 1.51 -8.05 6.96
C PRO A 62 1.00 -6.60 6.95
N SER A 63 1.48 -5.83 5.98
CA SER A 63 0.99 -4.47 5.77
C SER A 63 -0.49 -4.49 5.40
N PRO A 64 -1.37 -3.70 6.06
CA PRO A 64 -2.79 -3.71 5.76
C PRO A 64 -3.06 -3.33 4.30
N ILE A 65 -3.80 -4.17 3.57
CA ILE A 65 -4.18 -3.95 2.17
C ILE A 65 -5.68 -3.64 2.06
N GLY A 66 -6.06 -2.78 1.13
CA GLY A 66 -7.46 -2.39 0.93
C GLY A 66 -7.82 -2.42 -0.53
N PHE A 67 -8.94 -3.05 -0.86
CA PHE A 67 -9.45 -3.11 -2.23
C PHE A 67 -10.30 -1.86 -2.52
N ARG A 68 -9.96 -1.15 -3.60
CA ARG A 68 -10.63 0.11 -3.96
C ARG A 68 -11.82 -0.11 -4.87
N GLU A 69 -11.54 -0.59 -6.07
CA GLU A 69 -12.51 -0.78 -7.15
C GLU A 69 -11.95 -1.70 -8.22
N ILE A 70 -12.85 -2.25 -9.05
CA ILE A 70 -12.51 -2.90 -10.31
C ILE A 70 -13.05 -2.11 -11.50
N ARG A 71 -12.19 -1.84 -12.48
CA ARG A 71 -12.59 -1.17 -13.73
C ARG A 71 -12.61 -2.14 -14.89
N TRP A 72 -13.74 -2.17 -15.60
CA TRP A 72 -13.93 -3.00 -16.77
C TRP A 72 -13.39 -2.29 -18.01
N MET A 73 -12.23 -2.72 -18.52
CA MET A 73 -11.56 -2.13 -19.67
C MET A 73 -11.39 -3.13 -20.82
N VAL A 74 -12.45 -3.89 -21.09
CA VAL A 74 -12.54 -4.79 -22.25
C VAL A 74 -12.89 -3.97 -23.50
N PRO A 75 -12.15 -4.09 -24.61
CA PRO A 75 -12.45 -3.35 -25.85
C PRO A 75 -13.87 -3.61 -26.36
N THR A 76 -14.54 -2.58 -26.88
CA THR A 76 -15.86 -2.70 -27.51
C THR A 76 -15.75 -3.61 -28.75
N GLY A 77 -16.71 -4.52 -28.93
CA GLY A 77 -16.69 -5.51 -30.02
C GLY A 77 -15.91 -6.80 -29.70
N THR A 78 -15.29 -6.92 -28.52
CA THR A 78 -14.71 -8.19 -28.07
C THR A 78 -15.84 -9.21 -27.84
N PRO A 79 -15.76 -10.43 -28.41
CA PRO A 79 -16.70 -11.51 -28.12
C PRO A 79 -16.41 -12.05 -26.71
N VAL A 80 -17.33 -11.84 -25.78
CA VAL A 80 -17.11 -12.14 -24.35
C VAL A 80 -17.97 -13.28 -23.82
N LEU A 81 -19.11 -13.55 -24.45
CA LEU A 81 -20.04 -14.57 -23.97
C LEU A 81 -20.58 -15.36 -25.15
N SER A 82 -20.35 -16.67 -25.15
CA SER A 82 -21.10 -17.64 -25.95
C SER A 82 -22.24 -18.18 -25.11
N GLN A 83 -23.45 -18.21 -25.66
CA GLN A 83 -24.60 -18.82 -25.00
C GLN A 83 -25.29 -19.79 -25.95
N SER A 84 -25.22 -21.08 -25.61
CA SER A 84 -25.91 -22.13 -26.37
C SER A 84 -27.22 -22.54 -25.67
N PRO A 85 -28.38 -22.44 -26.34
CA PRO A 85 -29.64 -22.93 -25.79
C PRO A 85 -29.68 -24.46 -25.84
N GLN A 86 -29.94 -25.12 -24.70
CA GLN A 86 -30.24 -26.55 -24.62
C GLN A 86 -31.74 -26.76 -24.31
N GLY A 87 -32.45 -27.43 -25.22
CA GLY A 87 -33.90 -27.71 -25.15
C GLY A 87 -34.50 -28.11 -26.51
N MET A 88 -35.78 -28.49 -26.55
CA MET A 88 -36.48 -29.01 -27.76
C MET A 88 -36.42 -28.05 -28.97
N PHE A 89 -36.28 -26.76 -28.73
CA PHE A 89 -36.16 -25.72 -29.78
C PHE A 89 -34.75 -25.11 -29.92
N GLY A 90 -33.77 -25.56 -29.14
CA GLY A 90 -32.41 -24.99 -29.11
C GLY A 90 -31.61 -25.18 -30.41
N PHE A 91 -31.96 -26.19 -31.21
CA PHE A 91 -31.35 -26.42 -32.53
C PHE A 91 -31.94 -25.55 -33.65
N ILE A 92 -33.12 -24.94 -33.44
CA ILE A 92 -33.85 -24.18 -34.47
C ILE A 92 -33.51 -22.69 -34.40
N LEU A 93 -33.17 -22.19 -33.21
CA LEU A 93 -32.80 -20.81 -32.94
C LEU A 93 -31.28 -20.74 -32.68
N CYS A 94 -30.48 -20.95 -33.72
CA CYS A 94 -29.08 -20.54 -33.69
C CYS A 94 -29.05 -19.00 -33.80
N ASP A 95 -29.26 -18.31 -32.67
CA ASP A 95 -28.88 -16.91 -32.58
C ASP A 95 -27.36 -16.79 -32.76
N TRP A 96 -26.88 -15.61 -33.18
CA TRP A 96 -25.46 -15.37 -33.42
C TRP A 96 -24.64 -15.84 -32.19
N PRO A 97 -23.65 -16.75 -32.33
CA PRO A 97 -23.17 -17.59 -31.21
C PRO A 97 -22.45 -16.85 -30.07
N TYR A 98 -22.32 -15.53 -30.13
CA TYR A 98 -21.67 -14.74 -29.09
C TYR A 98 -22.31 -13.37 -28.95
N THR A 99 -22.43 -12.88 -27.72
CA THR A 99 -22.67 -11.47 -27.46
C THR A 99 -21.33 -10.74 -27.39
N GLN A 100 -21.28 -9.56 -28.03
CA GLN A 100 -20.11 -8.69 -27.99
C GLN A 100 -20.29 -7.61 -26.93
N VAL A 101 -19.18 -7.08 -26.42
CA VAL A 101 -19.22 -5.95 -25.50
C VAL A 101 -19.78 -4.72 -26.23
N GLU A 102 -20.97 -4.28 -25.83
CA GLU A 102 -21.54 -2.98 -26.20
C GLU A 102 -21.17 -1.91 -25.14
N LYS A 103 -21.18 -0.63 -25.54
CA LYS A 103 -20.88 0.49 -24.64
C LYS A 103 -21.87 0.51 -23.46
N GLY A 104 -21.37 0.30 -22.24
CA GLY A 104 -22.12 0.44 -21.00
C GLY A 104 -22.66 -0.86 -20.38
N ILE A 105 -22.43 -2.03 -21.00
CA ILE A 105 -22.90 -3.33 -20.47
C ILE A 105 -22.09 -3.81 -19.25
N THR A 106 -20.78 -3.61 -19.23
CA THR A 106 -19.89 -4.24 -18.24
C THR A 106 -20.00 -3.65 -16.83
N SER A 107 -20.13 -2.33 -16.67
CA SER A 107 -20.23 -1.71 -15.33
C SER A 107 -21.63 -1.78 -14.70
N ARG A 108 -22.69 -1.98 -15.50
CA ARG A 108 -24.08 -2.08 -15.01
C ARG A 108 -24.49 -3.50 -14.63
N SER A 109 -23.74 -4.52 -15.09
CA SER A 109 -24.14 -5.93 -14.96
C SER A 109 -23.49 -6.65 -13.78
N PHE A 110 -22.45 -6.07 -13.16
CA PHE A 110 -21.73 -6.68 -12.04
C PHE A 110 -21.51 -5.64 -10.93
N PRO A 111 -22.29 -5.69 -9.83
CA PRO A 111 -22.14 -4.76 -8.70
C PRO A 111 -20.78 -4.90 -8.01
N ASP A 112 -20.20 -3.78 -7.58
CA ASP A 112 -18.85 -3.73 -7.00
C ASP A 112 -18.76 -4.40 -5.61
N ASP A 113 -19.87 -4.45 -4.87
CA ASP A 113 -19.92 -4.92 -3.48
C ASP A 113 -19.60 -6.42 -3.33
N ASN A 114 -20.05 -7.26 -4.28
CA ASN A 114 -19.74 -8.69 -4.24
C ASN A 114 -18.24 -8.96 -4.46
N PHE A 115 -17.60 -8.19 -5.35
CA PHE A 115 -16.16 -8.34 -5.58
C PHE A 115 -15.33 -7.89 -4.40
N ARG A 116 -15.79 -6.89 -3.64
CA ARG A 116 -15.15 -6.50 -2.38
C ARG A 116 -15.14 -7.65 -1.38
N GLN A 117 -16.29 -8.30 -1.18
CA GLN A 117 -16.39 -9.46 -0.30
C GLN A 117 -15.49 -10.60 -0.76
N ILE A 118 -15.53 -10.95 -2.05
CA ILE A 118 -14.72 -12.04 -2.60
C ILE A 118 -13.22 -11.72 -2.45
N PHE A 119 -12.82 -10.48 -2.72
CA PHE A 119 -11.43 -10.05 -2.55
C PHE A 119 -11.00 -10.21 -1.09
N HIS A 120 -11.81 -9.70 -0.17
CA HIS A 120 -11.57 -9.79 1.26
C HIS A 120 -11.39 -11.24 1.71
N ASP A 121 -12.37 -12.11 1.43
CA ASP A 121 -12.36 -13.48 1.92
C ASP A 121 -11.21 -14.31 1.30
N THR A 122 -10.92 -14.09 0.02
CA THR A 122 -9.86 -14.82 -0.70
C THR A 122 -8.46 -14.44 -0.19
N MET A 123 -8.23 -13.15 0.10
CA MET A 123 -6.93 -12.67 0.57
C MET A 123 -6.72 -12.97 2.06
N THR A 124 -7.76 -12.77 2.89
CA THR A 124 -7.73 -13.14 4.31
C THR A 124 -7.51 -14.65 4.49
N GLY A 125 -8.12 -15.48 3.62
CA GLY A 125 -7.89 -16.92 3.60
C GLY A 125 -6.45 -17.34 3.28
N GLN A 126 -5.64 -16.44 2.71
CA GLN A 126 -4.21 -16.63 2.45
C GLN A 126 -3.31 -15.93 3.50
N GLY A 127 -3.90 -15.38 4.57
CA GLY A 127 -3.18 -14.78 5.69
C GLY A 127 -2.88 -13.28 5.57
N TYR A 128 -3.41 -12.60 4.55
CA TYR A 128 -3.24 -11.15 4.39
C TYR A 128 -4.12 -10.37 5.40
N ASP A 129 -3.61 -9.23 5.89
CA ASP A 129 -4.41 -8.25 6.67
C ASP A 129 -5.19 -7.36 5.68
N VAL A 130 -6.49 -7.64 5.51
CA VAL A 130 -7.35 -6.93 4.56
C VAL A 130 -8.30 -5.99 5.32
N THR A 131 -8.23 -4.72 4.97
CA THR A 131 -9.11 -3.67 5.51
C THR A 131 -10.39 -3.53 4.68
N GLY A 132 -11.46 -3.05 5.30
CA GLY A 132 -12.75 -2.81 4.66
C GLY A 132 -13.62 -4.08 4.62
N ASP A 133 -13.62 -4.85 5.71
CA ASP A 133 -14.49 -6.03 5.89
C ASP A 133 -15.97 -5.65 5.67
N PRO A 134 -16.62 -6.14 4.59
CA PRO A 134 -18.01 -5.80 4.31
C PRO A 134 -19.00 -6.43 5.31
N GLY A 135 -18.56 -7.41 6.11
CA GLY A 135 -19.34 -7.98 7.21
C GLY A 135 -19.30 -7.15 8.50
N ARG A 136 -18.46 -6.12 8.58
CA ARG A 136 -18.29 -5.29 9.77
C ARG A 136 -19.23 -4.08 9.75
N PHE A 137 -20.43 -4.24 10.30
CA PHE A 137 -21.47 -3.20 10.34
C PHE A 137 -21.16 -1.94 11.21
N PHE A 138 -20.11 -1.97 12.04
CA PHE A 138 -19.74 -0.88 12.95
C PHE A 138 -18.23 -0.65 12.89
N ASN A 139 -17.79 0.60 12.75
CA ASN A 139 -16.39 1.03 12.61
C ASN A 139 -15.70 0.72 11.25
N GLU A 140 -16.45 0.70 10.15
CA GLU A 140 -15.88 0.56 8.79
C GLU A 140 -14.82 1.62 8.49
N THR A 141 -15.06 2.89 8.88
CA THR A 141 -14.15 4.01 8.63
C THR A 141 -12.78 3.81 9.28
N GLU A 142 -12.75 3.38 10.54
CA GLU A 142 -11.51 3.15 11.29
C GLU A 142 -10.68 2.00 10.69
N ASP A 143 -11.36 0.99 10.15
CA ASP A 143 -10.73 -0.14 9.49
C ASP A 143 -10.09 0.27 8.16
N MET A 144 -10.81 1.01 7.32
CA MET A 144 -10.31 1.55 6.05
C MET A 144 -9.15 2.54 6.24
N GLU A 145 -9.07 3.25 7.37
CA GLU A 145 -7.97 4.17 7.68
C GLU A 145 -6.65 3.46 8.00
N ARG A 146 -6.67 2.14 8.27
CA ARG A 146 -5.46 1.34 8.46
C ARG A 146 -4.78 0.96 7.14
N THR A 147 -5.47 1.06 5.99
CA THR A 147 -4.92 0.65 4.70
C THR A 147 -3.59 1.36 4.42
N LEU A 148 -2.56 0.58 4.09
CA LEU A 148 -1.28 1.09 3.57
C LEU A 148 -1.22 0.95 2.05
N TYR A 149 -1.59 -0.23 1.54
CA TYR A 149 -1.60 -0.50 0.11
C TYR A 149 -3.03 -0.56 -0.43
N ALA A 150 -3.38 0.40 -1.28
CA ALA A 150 -4.63 0.42 -2.02
C ALA A 150 -4.49 -0.40 -3.31
N ILE A 151 -5.36 -1.37 -3.51
CA ILE A 151 -5.33 -2.28 -4.65
C ILE A 151 -6.52 -1.98 -5.57
N GLY A 152 -6.22 -1.70 -6.83
CA GLY A 152 -7.22 -1.51 -7.89
C GLY A 152 -7.05 -2.56 -8.97
N GLY A 153 -8.18 -3.10 -9.46
CA GLY A 153 -8.21 -4.08 -10.54
C GLY A 153 -8.66 -3.46 -11.86
N ARG A 154 -8.07 -3.91 -12.97
CA ARG A 154 -8.54 -3.59 -14.32
C ARG A 154 -8.76 -4.85 -15.10
N VAL A 155 -10.00 -5.12 -15.46
CA VAL A 155 -10.33 -6.28 -16.30
C VAL A 155 -10.00 -5.98 -17.74
N THR A 156 -9.07 -6.74 -18.32
CA THR A 156 -8.56 -6.56 -19.69
C THR A 156 -9.17 -7.55 -20.68
N ASP A 157 -9.46 -8.77 -20.24
CA ASP A 157 -10.06 -9.83 -21.05
C ASP A 157 -11.05 -10.66 -20.25
N ILE A 158 -12.12 -11.10 -20.92
CA ILE A 158 -13.18 -11.93 -20.35
C ILE A 158 -13.72 -12.86 -21.42
N LYS A 159 -13.84 -14.14 -21.08
CA LYS A 159 -14.45 -15.14 -21.96
C LYS A 159 -15.33 -16.05 -21.14
N ALA A 160 -16.59 -16.19 -21.53
CA ALA A 160 -17.52 -17.13 -20.93
C ALA A 160 -18.16 -18.00 -22.01
N ASP A 161 -18.17 -19.30 -21.79
CA ASP A 161 -18.94 -20.24 -22.61
C ASP A 161 -20.01 -20.86 -21.73
N THR A 162 -21.24 -20.49 -22.02
CA THR A 162 -22.39 -20.77 -21.18
C THR A 162 -23.45 -21.54 -21.93
N CYS A 163 -24.20 -22.33 -21.16
CA CYS A 163 -25.26 -23.14 -21.65
C CYS A 163 -26.52 -22.86 -20.84
N LYS A 164 -27.55 -22.34 -21.51
CA LYS A 164 -28.86 -22.11 -20.91
C LYS A 164 -29.70 -23.37 -20.99
N ARG A 165 -30.13 -23.88 -19.84
CA ARG A 165 -30.95 -25.09 -19.73
C ARG A 165 -32.42 -24.71 -19.62
N THR A 166 -33.25 -25.29 -20.48
CA THR A 166 -34.71 -25.20 -20.37
C THR A 166 -35.30 -26.61 -20.20
N ASN A 167 -36.43 -26.72 -19.49
CA ASN A 167 -37.16 -27.99 -19.40
C ASN A 167 -38.07 -28.19 -20.63
N LEU A 168 -38.77 -29.33 -20.70
CA LEU A 168 -39.69 -29.64 -21.82
C LEU A 168 -40.80 -28.60 -22.04
N TRP A 169 -41.13 -27.80 -21.02
CA TRP A 169 -42.17 -26.78 -21.04
C TRP A 169 -41.62 -25.38 -21.32
N GLY A 170 -40.32 -25.27 -21.65
CA GLY A 170 -39.65 -23.98 -21.88
C GLY A 170 -39.34 -23.19 -20.61
N ILE A 171 -39.50 -23.77 -19.42
CA ILE A 171 -39.15 -23.13 -18.15
C ILE A 171 -37.62 -23.09 -18.03
N ASP A 172 -37.11 -21.89 -17.74
CA ASP A 172 -35.70 -21.64 -17.47
C ASP A 172 -35.25 -22.44 -16.24
N ARG A 173 -34.14 -23.17 -16.37
CA ARG A 173 -33.47 -23.89 -15.28
C ARG A 173 -32.14 -23.24 -14.94
N GLY A 174 -31.82 -22.11 -15.57
CA GLY A 174 -30.60 -21.37 -15.37
C GLY A 174 -29.47 -21.76 -16.32
N VAL A 175 -28.29 -21.26 -15.96
CA VAL A 175 -27.08 -21.29 -16.76
C VAL A 175 -26.01 -22.15 -16.06
N ARG A 176 -25.28 -22.92 -16.85
CA ARG A 176 -24.04 -23.61 -16.46
C ARG A 176 -22.95 -23.29 -17.48
N GLY A 177 -21.68 -23.50 -17.16
CA GLY A 177 -20.61 -23.19 -18.11
C GLY A 177 -19.24 -23.06 -17.48
N GLU A 178 -18.38 -22.34 -18.18
CA GLU A 178 -17.06 -21.95 -17.73
C GLU A 178 -16.76 -20.49 -18.11
N ALA A 179 -15.96 -19.81 -17.30
CA ALA A 179 -15.57 -18.43 -17.49
C ALA A 179 -14.09 -18.20 -17.19
N HIS A 180 -13.52 -17.22 -17.87
CA HIS A 180 -12.15 -16.75 -17.74
C HIS A 180 -12.16 -15.24 -17.55
N ILE A 181 -11.26 -14.77 -16.69
CA ILE A 181 -11.01 -13.35 -16.48
C ILE A 181 -9.51 -13.08 -16.42
N GLU A 182 -9.09 -11.98 -17.03
CA GLU A 182 -7.74 -11.43 -16.93
C GLU A 182 -7.82 -10.05 -16.26
N ILE A 183 -7.05 -9.87 -15.18
CA ILE A 183 -7.08 -8.66 -14.36
C ILE A 183 -5.66 -8.13 -14.21
N THR A 184 -5.45 -6.89 -14.67
CA THR A 184 -4.25 -6.12 -14.33
C THR A 184 -4.47 -5.40 -13.01
N TRP A 185 -3.70 -5.79 -12.00
CA TRP A 185 -3.72 -5.21 -10.66
C TRP A 185 -2.73 -4.07 -10.57
N THR A 186 -3.13 -2.99 -9.91
CA THR A 186 -2.27 -1.87 -9.56
C THR A 186 -2.30 -1.70 -8.06
N VAL A 187 -1.11 -1.69 -7.44
CA VAL A 187 -0.96 -1.46 -6.00
C VAL A 187 -0.37 -0.07 -5.80
N PHE A 188 -1.12 0.75 -5.09
CA PHE A 188 -0.79 2.12 -4.77
C PHE A 188 -0.46 2.24 -3.29
N ASP A 189 0.72 2.73 -2.97
CA ASP A 189 1.10 3.02 -1.60
C ASP A 189 0.50 4.36 -1.18
N LEU A 190 -0.43 4.32 -0.21
CA LEU A 190 -1.12 5.51 0.29
C LEU A 190 -0.19 6.44 1.08
N LEU A 191 0.93 5.92 1.61
CA LEU A 191 1.92 6.72 2.31
C LEU A 191 2.77 7.51 1.32
N THR A 192 3.36 6.84 0.33
CA THR A 192 4.24 7.51 -0.65
C THR A 192 3.49 8.16 -1.83
N ARG A 193 2.18 7.91 -1.95
CA ARG A 193 1.29 8.39 -3.03
C ARG A 193 1.82 8.05 -4.44
N ARG A 194 2.29 6.82 -4.64
CA ARG A 194 2.72 6.31 -5.95
C ARG A 194 2.30 4.87 -6.16
N THR A 195 2.22 4.47 -7.43
CA THR A 195 2.10 3.06 -7.80
C THR A 195 3.42 2.33 -7.50
N VAL A 196 3.38 1.33 -6.61
CA VAL A 196 4.56 0.56 -6.21
C VAL A 196 4.67 -0.79 -6.90
N TYR A 197 3.54 -1.34 -7.37
CA TYR A 197 3.52 -2.65 -8.00
C TYR A 197 2.39 -2.77 -9.03
N ARG A 198 2.66 -3.49 -10.11
CA ARG A 198 1.67 -3.82 -11.14
C ARG A 198 1.90 -5.23 -11.64
N THR A 199 0.86 -6.04 -11.65
CA THR A 199 0.91 -7.41 -12.19
C THR A 199 -0.37 -7.74 -12.91
N THR A 200 -0.38 -8.84 -13.66
CA THR A 200 -1.60 -9.35 -14.28
C THR A 200 -1.80 -10.79 -13.85
N THR A 201 -2.97 -11.07 -13.30
CA THR A 201 -3.37 -12.44 -12.96
C THR A 201 -4.58 -12.85 -13.77
N LYS A 202 -4.74 -14.17 -13.87
CA LYS A 202 -5.81 -14.80 -14.60
C LYS A 202 -6.59 -15.70 -13.66
N GLY A 203 -7.88 -15.79 -13.88
CA GLY A 203 -8.76 -16.65 -13.11
C GLY A 203 -9.69 -17.44 -14.01
N TYR A 204 -10.15 -18.57 -13.49
CA TYR A 204 -11.03 -19.50 -14.18
C TYR A 204 -12.11 -20.00 -13.24
N GLY A 205 -13.37 -19.91 -13.68
CA GLY A 205 -14.55 -20.38 -12.95
C GLY A 205 -15.29 -21.44 -13.75
N LYS A 206 -15.93 -22.39 -13.05
CA LYS A 206 -16.72 -23.46 -13.69
C LYS A 206 -17.94 -23.82 -12.87
N LEU A 207 -19.09 -23.70 -13.50
CA LEU A 207 -20.38 -24.04 -12.93
C LEU A 207 -20.93 -25.29 -13.62
N GLN A 208 -20.99 -26.40 -12.89
CA GLN A 208 -21.44 -27.69 -13.45
C GLN A 208 -22.97 -27.80 -13.50
N SER A 209 -23.63 -27.34 -12.44
CA SER A 209 -25.08 -27.43 -12.26
C SER A 209 -25.75 -26.12 -12.71
N PRO A 210 -26.81 -26.17 -13.53
CA PRO A 210 -27.54 -24.97 -13.91
C PRO A 210 -28.05 -24.16 -12.71
N ASN A 211 -27.78 -22.86 -12.71
CA ASN A 211 -28.26 -21.92 -11.71
C ASN A 211 -28.84 -20.66 -12.39
N HIS A 212 -29.94 -20.10 -11.87
CA HIS A 212 -30.55 -18.88 -12.40
C HIS A 212 -29.60 -17.67 -12.34
N GLU A 213 -28.68 -17.65 -11.38
CA GLU A 213 -27.61 -16.64 -11.25
C GLU A 213 -26.29 -17.08 -11.89
N GLY A 214 -26.33 -18.14 -12.72
CA GLY A 214 -25.13 -18.85 -13.15
C GLY A 214 -24.07 -18.01 -13.87
N VAL A 215 -24.44 -16.92 -14.54
CA VAL A 215 -23.48 -15.99 -15.18
C VAL A 215 -22.69 -15.19 -14.15
N ILE A 216 -23.37 -14.72 -13.09
CA ILE A 216 -22.74 -13.95 -12.01
C ILE A 216 -21.80 -14.86 -11.23
N LEU A 217 -22.29 -16.03 -10.79
CA LEU A 217 -21.49 -17.02 -10.06
C LEU A 217 -20.24 -17.48 -10.81
N LEU A 218 -20.35 -17.66 -12.14
CA LEU A 218 -19.18 -17.99 -12.98
C LEU A 218 -18.13 -16.88 -12.98
N MET A 219 -18.56 -15.62 -12.99
CA MET A 219 -17.68 -14.47 -12.99
C MET A 219 -17.05 -14.25 -11.61
N GLU A 220 -17.81 -14.48 -10.54
CA GLU A 220 -17.35 -14.45 -9.15
C GLU A 220 -16.29 -15.53 -8.89
N ASP A 221 -16.52 -16.78 -9.33
CA ASP A 221 -15.53 -17.86 -9.25
C ASP A 221 -14.25 -17.53 -10.02
N ALA A 222 -14.38 -17.01 -11.24
CA ALA A 222 -13.24 -16.61 -12.05
C ALA A 222 -12.48 -15.45 -11.39
N PHE A 223 -13.18 -14.47 -10.81
CA PHE A 223 -12.57 -13.37 -10.09
C PHE A 223 -11.84 -13.85 -8.82
N ALA A 224 -12.47 -14.71 -8.01
CA ALA A 224 -11.85 -15.32 -6.83
C ALA A 224 -10.54 -16.05 -7.20
N ALA A 225 -10.54 -16.81 -8.30
CA ALA A 225 -9.34 -17.46 -8.80
C ALA A 225 -8.24 -16.47 -9.21
N ALA A 226 -8.60 -15.34 -9.83
CA ALA A 226 -7.63 -14.30 -10.19
C ALA A 226 -7.04 -13.60 -8.95
N VAL A 227 -7.87 -13.34 -7.92
CA VAL A 227 -7.43 -12.78 -6.63
C VAL A 227 -6.55 -13.77 -5.88
N HIS A 228 -6.91 -15.05 -5.86
CA HIS A 228 -6.05 -16.10 -5.28
C HIS A 228 -4.67 -16.07 -5.92
N ASN A 229 -4.63 -16.01 -7.26
CA ASN A 229 -3.38 -15.95 -8.00
C ASN A 229 -2.58 -14.66 -7.77
N LEU A 230 -3.22 -13.57 -7.32
CA LEU A 230 -2.54 -12.35 -6.87
C LEU A 230 -1.91 -12.56 -5.49
N GLY A 231 -2.65 -13.12 -4.54
CA GLY A 231 -2.14 -13.45 -3.20
C GLY A 231 -0.99 -14.47 -3.22
N ALA A 232 -0.97 -15.35 -4.23
CA ALA A 232 0.11 -16.31 -4.48
C ALA A 232 1.21 -15.80 -5.43
N ASP A 233 1.24 -14.51 -5.76
CA ASP A 233 2.35 -13.90 -6.50
C ASP A 233 3.50 -13.55 -5.55
N GLU A 234 4.71 -14.05 -5.83
CA GLU A 234 5.87 -13.92 -4.93
C GLU A 234 6.27 -12.47 -4.65
N GLU A 235 6.28 -11.61 -5.68
CA GLU A 235 6.67 -10.21 -5.50
C GLU A 235 5.63 -9.45 -4.68
N PHE A 236 4.34 -9.69 -4.97
CA PHE A 236 3.25 -9.11 -4.20
C PHE A 236 3.28 -9.58 -2.74
N HIS A 237 3.44 -10.88 -2.51
CA HIS A 237 3.51 -11.48 -1.18
C HIS A 237 4.68 -10.92 -0.37
N ASN A 238 5.89 -10.91 -0.95
CA ASN A 238 7.08 -10.39 -0.28
C ASN A 238 6.95 -8.88 0.01
N MET A 239 6.34 -8.10 -0.87
CA MET A 239 6.09 -6.69 -0.62
C MET A 239 5.16 -6.47 0.59
N VAL A 240 4.09 -7.26 0.70
CA VAL A 240 3.10 -7.07 1.77
C VAL A 240 3.58 -7.64 3.12
N PHE A 241 4.22 -8.82 3.11
CA PHE A 241 4.67 -9.51 4.34
C PHE A 241 6.06 -9.10 4.81
N LEU A 242 6.98 -8.78 3.88
CA LEU A 242 8.39 -8.50 4.20
C LEU A 242 8.77 -7.04 3.97
N GLY A 243 7.89 -6.21 3.40
CA GLY A 243 8.21 -4.83 3.03
C GLY A 243 9.27 -4.74 1.92
N ALA A 244 9.46 -5.80 1.13
CA ALA A 244 10.44 -5.83 0.06
C ALA A 244 10.01 -4.91 -1.10
N GLU A 245 10.96 -4.15 -1.68
CA GLU A 245 10.70 -3.41 -2.92
C GLU A 245 10.62 -4.38 -4.11
N PRO A 246 9.55 -4.34 -4.94
CA PRO A 246 9.44 -5.20 -6.12
C PRO A 246 10.57 -4.96 -7.12
N GLN A 247 11.12 -6.05 -7.68
CA GLN A 247 12.18 -5.96 -8.70
C GLN A 247 11.64 -5.36 -10.01
N GLN A 248 10.34 -5.54 -10.27
CA GLN A 248 9.60 -4.91 -11.35
C GLN A 248 8.74 -3.75 -10.80
N ALA A 249 9.38 -2.73 -10.21
CA ALA A 249 8.74 -1.41 -10.18
C ALA A 249 8.30 -1.06 -11.61
N PRO A 250 7.12 -0.43 -11.82
CA PRO A 250 6.48 -0.38 -13.13
C PRO A 250 7.47 0.04 -14.22
N LEU A 251 7.53 -0.74 -15.30
CA LEU A 251 8.20 -0.41 -16.56
C LEU A 251 8.20 1.11 -16.75
N LYS A 252 9.39 1.70 -16.92
CA LYS A 252 9.57 3.11 -17.26
C LYS A 252 8.46 3.55 -18.22
N GLN A 253 7.64 4.49 -17.74
CA GLN A 253 6.70 5.33 -18.50
C GLN A 253 5.57 4.61 -19.24
N ILE A 254 4.46 4.37 -18.54
CA ILE A 254 3.24 5.06 -18.97
C ILE A 254 3.26 6.38 -18.22
N GLN A 255 3.56 7.46 -18.94
CA GLN A 255 3.48 8.83 -18.43
C GLN A 255 2.01 9.13 -18.10
N ASP A 256 1.58 8.77 -16.89
CA ASP A 256 0.64 9.64 -16.19
C ASP A 256 1.46 10.88 -15.84
N ILE A 257 1.23 11.97 -16.58
CA ILE A 257 2.02 13.22 -16.59
C ILE A 257 1.87 13.99 -15.25
N HIS A 258 1.41 13.35 -14.17
CA HIS A 258 1.04 13.99 -12.90
C HIS A 258 1.65 13.33 -11.65
N GLU A 259 2.56 12.37 -11.77
CA GLU A 259 3.13 11.65 -10.62
C GLU A 259 4.54 12.13 -10.22
N GLN A 260 4.78 13.45 -10.18
CA GLN A 260 5.66 13.94 -9.12
C GLN A 260 4.80 14.01 -7.86
N PRO A 261 5.21 13.43 -6.73
CA PRO A 261 4.46 13.62 -5.49
C PRO A 261 4.36 15.12 -5.29
N VAL A 262 3.16 15.68 -5.44
CA VAL A 262 2.91 17.10 -5.22
C VAL A 262 3.33 17.39 -3.79
N THR A 263 4.48 18.02 -3.60
CA THR A 263 4.96 18.49 -2.31
C THR A 263 4.07 19.66 -1.92
N LYS A 264 3.42 19.57 -0.76
CA LYS A 264 2.54 20.63 -0.26
C LYS A 264 3.35 21.84 0.20
N PHE A 265 4.58 21.60 0.61
CA PHE A 265 5.47 22.59 1.20
C PHE A 265 6.71 22.80 0.34
N ASP A 266 7.32 23.97 0.48
CA ASP A 266 8.59 24.28 -0.16
C ASP A 266 9.73 23.82 0.76
N PRO A 267 10.59 22.86 0.35
CA PRO A 267 11.73 22.42 1.15
C PRO A 267 12.69 23.56 1.56
N THR A 268 12.68 24.66 0.81
CA THR A 268 13.53 25.84 1.03
C THR A 268 12.89 26.91 1.92
N GLU A 269 11.68 26.68 2.43
CA GLU A 269 10.97 27.66 3.28
C GLU A 269 11.76 28.01 4.55
N GLU A 270 11.87 29.28 4.90
CA GLU A 270 12.61 29.66 6.11
C GLU A 270 11.84 29.20 7.37
N VAL A 271 12.50 28.40 8.22
CA VAL A 271 11.91 27.91 9.48
C VAL A 271 12.57 28.61 10.65
N VAL A 272 11.81 29.47 11.33
CA VAL A 272 12.25 30.20 12.52
C VAL A 272 11.33 29.91 13.69
N ILE A 273 11.88 29.36 14.76
CA ILE A 273 11.15 29.11 16.00
C ILE A 273 11.04 30.43 16.76
N MET A 274 9.84 30.98 16.82
CA MET A 274 9.52 32.19 17.57
C MET A 274 9.15 31.84 19.02
N GLY A 275 9.60 32.65 19.99
CA GLY A 275 9.17 32.48 21.39
C GLY A 275 9.77 31.25 22.08
N ASN A 276 11.01 30.91 21.76
CA ASN A 276 11.74 29.80 22.39
C ASN A 276 12.22 30.16 23.81
N ASP A 277 11.28 30.28 24.75
CA ASP A 277 11.57 30.61 26.14
C ASP A 277 12.07 29.36 26.90
N VAL A 278 13.38 29.30 27.12
CA VAL A 278 14.03 28.23 27.90
C VAL A 278 13.41 28.16 29.31
N SER A 279 12.81 27.02 29.62
CA SER A 279 12.18 26.74 30.91
C SER A 279 13.22 26.74 32.03
N GLN A 280 12.88 27.38 33.15
CA GLN A 280 13.61 27.32 34.42
C GLN A 280 12.85 26.51 35.48
N LYS A 281 11.69 25.96 35.12
CA LYS A 281 10.85 25.15 36.01
C LYS A 281 11.35 23.72 35.96
N SER A 282 11.43 23.04 37.11
CA SER A 282 11.77 21.61 37.16
C SER A 282 10.81 20.77 36.30
N VAL A 283 11.31 19.66 35.76
CA VAL A 283 10.53 18.69 34.99
C VAL A 283 9.56 17.88 35.86
N THR A 284 9.79 17.81 37.18
CA THR A 284 8.94 17.07 38.12
C THR A 284 7.49 17.56 38.06
N GLY A 285 6.54 16.64 37.86
CA GLY A 285 5.11 16.95 37.73
C GLY A 285 4.69 17.55 36.37
N ARG A 286 5.63 17.71 35.42
CA ARG A 286 5.37 18.24 34.07
C ARG A 286 5.58 17.23 32.94
N LEU A 287 6.17 16.07 33.23
CA LEU A 287 6.47 15.04 32.22
C LEU A 287 5.23 14.61 31.42
N ASP A 288 4.05 14.52 32.04
CA ASP A 288 2.80 14.18 31.33
C ASP A 288 2.41 15.22 30.28
N ASN A 289 2.68 16.49 30.52
CA ASN A 289 2.45 17.54 29.54
C ASN A 289 3.56 17.58 28.48
N LEU A 290 4.83 17.37 28.86
CA LEU A 290 5.95 17.35 27.92
C LEU A 290 5.85 16.18 26.93
N LYS A 291 5.33 15.03 27.36
CA LYS A 291 5.05 13.87 26.49
C LYS A 291 4.11 14.22 25.34
N LYS A 292 3.17 15.16 25.51
CA LYS A 292 2.23 15.59 24.46
C LYS A 292 2.93 16.19 23.23
N ALA A 293 4.11 16.76 23.42
CA ALA A 293 4.90 17.32 22.33
C ALA A 293 5.73 16.27 21.57
N VAL A 294 5.77 15.02 22.05
CA VAL A 294 6.52 13.93 21.46
C VAL A 294 5.58 13.07 20.61
N VAL A 295 6.09 12.66 19.45
CA VAL A 295 5.34 11.88 18.46
C VAL A 295 6.09 10.61 18.10
N MET A 296 5.35 9.59 17.69
CA MET A 296 5.90 8.45 16.98
C MET A 296 5.86 8.73 15.47
N VAL A 297 6.95 8.44 14.78
CA VAL A 297 7.09 8.62 13.32
C VAL A 297 7.18 7.24 12.68
N GLU A 298 6.35 6.96 11.68
CA GLU A 298 6.36 5.70 10.93
C GLU A 298 6.65 5.93 9.44
N ALA A 299 7.59 5.17 8.90
CA ALA A 299 7.97 5.19 7.49
C ALA A 299 8.30 3.77 7.01
N GLY A 300 7.60 3.28 5.98
CA GLY A 300 7.95 2.00 5.33
C GLY A 300 8.00 0.78 6.26
N GLY A 301 7.11 0.69 7.25
CA GLY A 301 7.06 -0.42 8.22
C GLY A 301 7.99 -0.26 9.44
N ALA A 302 8.95 0.66 9.39
CA ALA A 302 9.78 1.04 10.54
C ALA A 302 9.12 2.17 11.36
N HIS A 303 9.54 2.33 12.61
CA HIS A 303 9.10 3.45 13.45
C HIS A 303 10.24 4.01 14.30
N GLY A 304 10.13 5.29 14.62
CA GLY A 304 10.97 6.03 15.54
C GLY A 304 10.16 7.06 16.30
N SER A 305 10.84 8.02 16.90
CA SER A 305 10.25 9.13 17.65
C SER A 305 10.59 10.48 17.00
N GLY A 306 9.86 11.50 17.39
CA GLY A 306 10.10 12.90 17.00
C GLY A 306 9.46 13.83 18.02
N PHE A 307 9.64 15.14 17.85
CA PHE A 307 8.98 16.12 18.71
C PHE A 307 8.67 17.42 17.97
N PHE A 308 7.57 18.06 18.37
CA PHE A 308 7.13 19.33 17.83
C PHE A 308 8.03 20.48 18.28
N ILE A 309 8.49 21.27 17.31
CA ILE A 309 9.30 22.48 17.54
C ILE A 309 8.52 23.77 17.27
N THR A 310 7.37 23.68 16.60
CA THR A 310 6.50 24.83 16.31
C THR A 310 5.03 24.42 16.42
N THR A 311 4.16 25.39 16.73
CA THR A 311 2.71 25.16 16.84
C THR A 311 2.03 24.96 15.49
N ASP A 312 2.71 25.31 14.40
CA ASP A 312 2.20 25.07 13.05
C ASP A 312 2.51 23.66 12.56
N GLY A 313 3.27 22.83 13.30
CA GLY A 313 3.41 21.39 13.03
C GLY A 313 4.73 20.96 12.42
N HIS A 314 5.83 21.67 12.70
CA HIS A 314 7.17 21.20 12.39
C HIS A 314 7.67 20.22 13.46
N ILE A 315 8.29 19.13 13.01
CA ILE A 315 8.78 18.03 13.85
C ILE A 315 10.24 17.73 13.49
N ILE A 316 11.10 17.62 14.50
CA ILE A 316 12.45 17.07 14.33
C ILE A 316 12.41 15.56 14.62
N THR A 317 13.12 14.78 13.79
CA THR A 317 13.38 13.34 13.98
C THR A 317 14.75 12.98 13.39
N ASN A 318 15.09 11.68 13.29
CA ASN A 318 16.29 11.23 12.60
C ASN A 318 16.08 10.98 11.11
N ALA A 319 17.15 11.15 10.32
CA ALA A 319 17.15 10.86 8.90
C ALA A 319 16.91 9.36 8.62
N HIS A 320 17.49 8.47 9.42
CA HIS A 320 17.30 7.03 9.23
C HIS A 320 15.88 6.56 9.57
N VAL A 321 15.15 7.28 10.44
CA VAL A 321 13.75 6.97 10.76
C VAL A 321 12.85 7.22 9.55
N VAL A 322 13.07 8.31 8.82
CA VAL A 322 12.30 8.66 7.62
C VAL A 322 12.83 8.00 6.35
N GLY A 323 14.11 7.60 6.33
CA GLY A 323 14.75 6.93 5.20
C GLY A 323 14.71 7.76 3.92
N ASN A 324 14.09 7.20 2.87
CA ASN A 324 13.85 7.87 1.59
C ASN A 324 12.38 8.29 1.42
N ALA A 325 11.58 8.24 2.48
CA ALA A 325 10.17 8.57 2.41
C ALA A 325 9.99 10.08 2.17
N VAL A 326 9.12 10.42 1.23
CA VAL A 326 8.68 11.82 1.02
C VAL A 326 7.62 12.20 2.05
N ARG A 327 6.87 11.22 2.54
CA ARG A 327 5.83 11.38 3.56
C ARG A 327 5.95 10.29 4.61
N VAL A 328 5.55 10.62 5.82
CA VAL A 328 5.56 9.73 6.98
C VAL A 328 4.23 9.83 7.72
N ARG A 329 3.89 8.77 8.46
CA ARG A 329 2.77 8.81 9.39
C ARG A 329 3.28 9.33 10.73
N VAL A 330 2.59 10.29 11.30
CA VAL A 330 2.88 10.88 12.61
C VAL A 330 1.75 10.50 13.56
N VAL A 331 2.10 9.94 14.72
CA VAL A 331 1.14 9.54 15.76
C VAL A 331 1.44 10.34 17.03
N THR A 332 0.49 11.15 17.48
CA THR A 332 0.64 11.99 18.68
C THR A 332 0.47 11.20 19.98
N SER A 333 1.03 11.70 21.08
CA SER A 333 0.81 11.15 22.43
C SER A 333 -0.69 11.19 22.77
N GLY A 334 -1.21 10.11 23.33
CA GLY A 334 -2.66 9.92 23.54
C GLY A 334 -3.39 9.13 22.43
N LYS A 335 -2.68 8.77 21.34
CA LYS A 335 -3.11 7.76 20.33
C LYS A 335 -4.38 8.09 19.53
N GLN A 336 -4.87 9.32 19.53
CA GLN A 336 -6.16 9.62 18.89
C GLN A 336 -6.06 9.98 17.40
N GLU A 337 -4.88 10.34 16.87
CA GLU A 337 -4.77 10.82 15.49
C GLU A 337 -3.53 10.26 14.76
N LYS A 338 -3.76 9.74 13.54
CA LYS A 338 -2.71 9.34 12.58
C LYS A 338 -2.59 10.43 11.53
N LEU A 339 -1.69 11.38 11.76
CA LEU A 339 -1.45 12.52 10.90
C LEU A 339 -0.47 12.14 9.77
N ILE A 340 -0.51 12.86 8.66
CA ILE A 340 0.47 12.75 7.57
C ILE A 340 1.43 13.93 7.67
N GLY A 341 2.73 13.63 7.67
CA GLY A 341 3.79 14.61 7.60
C GLY A 341 4.59 14.47 6.31
N GLU A 342 4.94 15.59 5.69
CA GLU A 342 5.88 15.66 4.57
C GLU A 342 7.30 15.85 5.10
N VAL A 343 8.27 15.11 4.56
CA VAL A 343 9.68 15.25 4.92
C VAL A 343 10.25 16.45 4.15
N LEU A 344 10.40 17.59 4.84
CA LEU A 344 10.90 18.83 4.24
C LEU A 344 12.39 18.76 3.97
N ARG A 345 13.16 18.30 4.96
CA ARG A 345 14.63 18.33 4.94
C ARG A 345 15.20 17.10 5.60
N THR A 346 16.33 16.64 5.07
CA THR A 346 17.08 15.51 5.64
C THR A 346 18.56 15.79 5.54
N ASP A 347 19.26 15.78 6.68
CA ASP A 347 20.71 15.72 6.74
C ASP A 347 21.13 14.31 7.19
N ARG A 348 21.52 13.47 6.23
CA ARG A 348 21.98 12.10 6.52
C ARG A 348 23.34 12.05 7.21
N ALA A 349 24.17 13.09 7.10
CA ALA A 349 25.49 13.11 7.72
C ALA A 349 25.39 13.40 9.23
N ARG A 350 24.43 14.22 9.63
CA ARG A 350 24.09 14.47 11.05
C ARG A 350 23.02 13.53 11.59
N ASP A 351 22.31 12.84 10.69
CA ASP A 351 21.21 11.92 10.98
C ASP A 351 20.00 12.64 11.60
N VAL A 352 19.57 13.73 10.97
CA VAL A 352 18.38 14.49 11.37
C VAL A 352 17.48 14.76 10.18
N ALA A 353 16.18 14.85 10.42
CA ALA A 353 15.19 15.22 9.43
C ALA A 353 14.15 16.18 10.03
N LEU A 354 13.62 17.05 9.18
CA LEU A 354 12.53 17.96 9.47
C LEU A 354 11.28 17.47 8.74
N ILE A 355 10.21 17.27 9.50
CA ILE A 355 8.88 16.92 8.98
C ILE A 355 7.95 18.11 9.19
N ARG A 356 7.03 18.30 8.24
CA ARG A 356 5.91 19.25 8.32
C ARG A 356 4.60 18.51 8.22
N LEU A 357 3.73 18.64 9.22
CA LEU A 357 2.38 18.11 9.14
C LEU A 357 1.63 18.74 7.96
N GLU A 358 0.98 17.91 7.13
CA GLU A 358 0.15 18.40 6.03
C GLU A 358 -1.01 19.23 6.59
N ASP A 359 -1.71 18.73 7.60
CA ASP A 359 -2.89 19.36 8.17
C ASP A 359 -2.71 19.59 9.68
N ALA A 360 -2.04 20.69 10.04
CA ALA A 360 -1.86 21.10 11.43
C ALA A 360 -2.93 22.08 11.95
N ALA A 361 -3.76 22.63 11.04
CA ALA A 361 -4.76 23.63 11.39
C ALA A 361 -5.82 23.03 12.33
N GLY A 362 -6.00 23.65 13.49
CA GLY A 362 -6.98 23.19 14.49
C GLY A 362 -6.46 22.15 15.49
N LEU A 363 -5.21 21.72 15.36
CA LEU A 363 -4.56 20.86 16.35
C LEU A 363 -4.04 21.69 17.54
N ASP A 364 -4.24 21.18 18.76
CA ASP A 364 -3.65 21.72 19.98
C ASP A 364 -2.21 21.20 20.15
N ILE A 365 -1.28 21.79 19.38
CA ILE A 365 0.12 21.34 19.33
C ILE A 365 0.91 21.96 20.49
N THR A 366 1.38 21.11 21.41
CA THR A 366 2.38 21.49 22.41
C THR A 366 3.79 21.39 21.82
N THR A 367 4.63 22.40 22.03
CA THR A 367 6.04 22.41 21.61
C THR A 367 6.98 22.25 22.82
N LEU A 368 8.22 21.84 22.55
CA LEU A 368 9.27 21.79 23.58
C LEU A 368 10.24 22.96 23.41
N PRO A 369 10.61 23.66 24.51
CA PRO A 369 11.67 24.66 24.47
C PRO A 369 13.01 24.02 24.11
N LEU A 370 13.81 24.69 23.28
CA LEU A 370 15.12 24.24 22.84
C LEU A 370 16.22 25.03 23.56
N LYS A 371 17.22 24.33 24.10
CA LYS A 371 18.37 24.96 24.76
C LYS A 371 19.65 24.54 24.06
N THR A 372 20.26 25.47 23.33
CA THR A 372 21.47 25.23 22.54
C THR A 372 22.73 25.10 23.39
N ASP A 373 22.72 25.65 24.60
CA ASP A 373 23.81 25.47 25.56
C ASP A 373 23.96 23.99 25.94
N LYS A 374 25.20 23.51 25.89
CA LYS A 374 25.51 22.13 26.26
C LYS A 374 25.25 21.90 27.75
N PRO A 375 24.54 20.81 28.13
CA PRO A 375 24.38 20.45 29.53
C PRO A 375 25.75 20.07 30.13
N ALA A 376 25.92 20.22 31.45
CA ALA A 376 27.15 19.82 32.12
C ALA A 376 27.19 18.31 32.34
N VAL A 377 28.40 17.74 32.43
CA VAL A 377 28.56 16.34 32.86
C VAL A 377 28.03 16.20 34.29
N GLY A 378 27.17 15.20 34.50
CA GLY A 378 26.46 14.98 35.76
C GLY A 378 25.07 15.61 35.83
N ASP A 379 24.67 16.46 34.87
CA ASP A 379 23.31 17.00 34.83
C ASP A 379 22.28 15.88 34.59
N ASP A 380 21.17 15.96 35.31
CA ASP A 380 19.99 15.09 35.10
C ASP A 380 19.42 15.30 33.69
N ILE A 381 19.18 14.19 32.99
CA ILE A 381 18.57 14.18 31.66
C ILE A 381 17.45 13.14 31.56
N TYR A 382 16.56 13.35 30.59
CA TYR A 382 15.38 12.52 30.37
C TYR A 382 15.21 12.26 28.87
N ALA A 383 14.98 11.01 28.48
CA ALA A 383 14.61 10.66 27.11
C ALA A 383 13.12 10.29 27.06
N ILE A 384 12.44 10.71 25.99
CA ILE A 384 11.04 10.37 25.73
C ILE A 384 10.92 9.76 24.34
N GLY A 385 10.21 8.63 24.21
CA GLY A 385 10.01 8.00 22.90
C GLY A 385 9.10 6.76 22.92
N ALA A 386 9.18 5.98 21.84
CA ALA A 386 8.43 4.74 21.61
C ALA A 386 9.37 3.53 21.47
N PRO A 387 9.93 3.00 22.58
CA PRO A 387 10.94 1.95 22.52
C PRO A 387 10.34 0.59 22.12
N ARG A 388 11.00 -0.07 21.15
CA ARG A 388 10.80 -1.42 20.59
C ARG A 388 9.43 -1.69 19.97
N LEU A 389 8.36 -1.37 20.68
CA LEU A 389 6.98 -1.64 20.32
C LEU A 389 6.20 -0.34 20.32
N LYS A 390 5.45 -0.08 19.25
CA LYS A 390 4.58 1.09 19.08
C LYS A 390 3.65 1.35 20.28
N ARG A 391 3.18 0.28 20.95
CA ARG A 391 2.30 0.38 22.13
C ARG A 391 2.97 1.03 23.35
N LEU A 392 4.31 1.06 23.38
CA LEU A 392 5.16 1.66 24.42
C LEU A 392 5.50 3.12 24.12
N GLN A 393 4.87 3.74 23.12
CA GLN A 393 4.88 5.19 22.96
C GLN A 393 4.64 5.90 24.31
N ASP A 394 5.28 7.06 24.50
CA ASP A 394 5.25 7.87 25.72
C ASP A 394 6.07 7.28 26.88
N THR A 395 7.05 6.41 26.58
CA THR A 395 7.99 5.94 27.59
C THR A 395 8.99 7.04 27.93
N VAL A 396 9.21 7.25 29.24
CA VAL A 396 10.21 8.19 29.76
C VAL A 396 11.28 7.41 30.50
N THR A 397 12.55 7.69 30.20
CA THR A 397 13.71 7.16 30.93
C THR A 397 14.54 8.33 31.48
N LYS A 398 15.21 8.12 32.63
CA LYS A 398 16.05 9.13 33.29
C LYS A 398 17.49 8.61 33.42
N GLY A 399 18.45 9.52 33.23
CA GLY A 399 19.87 9.29 33.51
C GLY A 399 20.59 10.61 33.79
N ILE A 400 21.90 10.62 33.56
CA ILE A 400 22.77 11.78 33.61
C ILE A 400 23.56 11.96 32.32
N VAL A 401 24.06 13.17 32.09
CA VAL A 401 25.10 13.40 31.07
C VAL A 401 26.39 12.74 31.54
N SER A 402 26.79 11.66 30.88
CA SER A 402 28.02 10.94 31.20
C SER A 402 29.25 11.64 30.62
N ALA A 403 29.15 12.19 29.40
CA ALA A 403 30.25 12.90 28.75
C ALA A 403 29.85 13.67 27.49
N HIS A 404 30.80 14.43 26.94
CA HIS A 404 30.74 14.92 25.57
C HIS A 404 31.80 14.18 24.74
N ARG A 405 31.40 13.62 23.60
CA ARG A 405 32.27 12.80 22.74
C ARG A 405 32.37 13.39 21.35
N TYR A 406 33.59 13.43 20.82
CA TYR A 406 33.84 13.81 19.43
C TYR A 406 34.10 12.56 18.60
N ASP A 407 33.19 12.25 17.68
CA ASP A 407 33.40 11.21 16.69
C ASP A 407 34.34 11.75 15.61
N ARG A 408 35.58 11.25 15.57
CA ARG A 408 36.61 11.71 14.61
C ARG A 408 36.28 11.30 13.17
N ARG A 409 35.59 10.18 12.96
CA ARG A 409 35.22 9.68 11.62
C ARG A 409 34.11 10.54 11.04
N ARG A 410 33.08 10.82 11.83
CA ARG A 410 31.95 11.66 11.43
C ARG A 410 32.28 13.16 11.54
N LYS A 411 33.35 13.52 12.27
CA LYS A 411 33.75 14.89 12.60
C LYS A 411 32.63 15.67 13.30
N LYS A 412 31.96 15.04 14.26
CA LYS A 412 30.79 15.60 14.95
C LYS A 412 30.85 15.33 16.45
N TRP A 413 30.24 16.22 17.22
CA TRP A 413 30.06 16.08 18.66
C TRP A 413 28.76 15.36 19.00
N PHE A 414 28.79 14.56 20.05
CA PHE A 414 27.65 13.87 20.64
C PHE A 414 27.62 14.10 22.15
N ILE A 415 26.42 14.17 22.71
CA ILE A 415 26.19 14.05 24.15
C ILE A 415 26.13 12.55 24.44
N GLN A 416 26.94 12.08 25.37
CA GLN A 416 26.89 10.72 25.87
C GLN A 416 26.13 10.72 27.20
N ALA A 417 25.13 9.86 27.33
CA ALA A 417 24.33 9.73 28.53
C ALA A 417 24.02 8.25 28.84
N ASP A 418 23.74 7.96 30.11
CA ASP A 418 23.39 6.63 30.61
C ASP A 418 21.87 6.41 30.71
N VAL A 419 21.10 7.25 30.01
CA VAL A 419 19.65 7.08 29.91
C VAL A 419 19.30 5.94 28.99
N ASP A 420 18.44 5.03 29.44
CA ASP A 420 18.06 3.86 28.66
C ASP A 420 17.32 4.26 27.37
N ILE A 421 17.90 3.89 26.22
CA ILE A 421 17.25 4.02 24.91
C ILE A 421 17.30 2.72 24.10
N TYR A 422 16.19 2.37 23.45
CA TYR A 422 16.11 1.21 22.55
C TYR A 422 15.71 1.67 21.14
N GLY A 423 15.82 0.77 20.15
CA GLY A 423 15.26 1.01 18.81
C GLY A 423 13.81 1.48 18.93
N GLY A 424 13.45 2.57 18.25
CA GLY A 424 12.17 3.27 18.40
C GLY A 424 12.25 4.60 19.18
N ASN A 425 13.28 4.80 20.02
CA ASN A 425 13.57 6.11 20.63
C ASN A 425 14.29 7.08 19.69
N SER A 426 14.95 6.57 18.64
CA SER A 426 15.63 7.37 17.62
C SER A 426 14.76 8.52 17.13
N GLY A 427 15.28 9.74 17.20
CA GLY A 427 14.61 10.98 16.79
C GLY A 427 13.82 11.66 17.92
N GLY A 428 13.62 10.98 19.05
CA GLY A 428 12.98 11.54 20.24
C GLY A 428 13.86 12.56 20.97
N PRO A 429 13.26 13.43 21.81
CA PRO A 429 14.00 14.48 22.51
C PRO A 429 14.77 13.93 23.73
N LEU A 430 15.96 14.50 23.95
CA LEU A 430 16.69 14.46 25.21
C LEU A 430 16.47 15.78 25.94
N LEU A 431 15.85 15.72 27.12
CA LEU A 431 15.49 16.88 27.94
C LEU A 431 16.47 17.06 29.10
N ASP A 432 16.77 18.31 29.46
CA ASP A 432 17.40 18.65 30.74
C ASP A 432 16.41 18.56 31.91
N GLY A 433 16.91 18.74 33.14
CA GLY A 433 16.10 18.75 34.37
C GLY A 433 14.98 19.81 34.43
N TYR A 434 14.92 20.73 33.46
CA TYR A 434 13.89 21.77 33.35
C TYR A 434 12.88 21.53 32.21
N GLY A 435 13.07 20.44 31.45
CA GLY A 435 12.24 20.07 30.31
C GLY A 435 12.61 20.74 28.99
N ASN A 436 13.82 21.30 28.88
CA ASN A 436 14.32 21.86 27.62
C ASN A 436 15.02 20.79 26.80
N VAL A 437 14.78 20.74 25.49
CA VAL A 437 15.50 19.86 24.57
C VAL A 437 16.94 20.33 24.46
N VAL A 438 17.87 19.45 24.83
CA VAL A 438 19.32 19.65 24.69
C VAL A 438 19.92 18.72 23.62
N GLY A 439 19.18 17.70 23.19
CA GLY A 439 19.60 16.84 22.10
C GLY A 439 18.49 15.96 21.52
N VAL A 440 18.87 15.17 20.51
CA VAL A 440 18.02 14.23 19.78
C VAL A 440 18.63 12.83 19.93
N ALA A 441 17.84 11.85 20.33
CA ALA A 441 18.28 10.45 20.43
C ALA A 441 18.72 9.95 19.05
N ALA A 442 19.87 9.27 18.98
CA ALA A 442 20.45 8.83 17.70
C ALA A 442 20.82 7.34 17.70
N GLU A 443 21.81 6.95 18.51
CA GLU A 443 22.32 5.57 18.55
C GLU A 443 22.73 5.18 19.98
N GLY A 444 22.49 3.92 20.35
CA GLY A 444 23.00 3.31 21.59
C GLY A 444 24.16 2.37 21.29
N TYR A 445 25.20 2.35 22.13
CA TYR A 445 26.27 1.35 22.03
C TYR A 445 25.83 0.02 22.66
N PHE A 446 25.91 -1.04 21.87
CA PHE A 446 25.73 -2.42 22.33
C PHE A 446 27.10 -3.03 22.61
N VAL A 447 27.23 -3.72 23.75
CA VAL A 447 28.39 -4.59 24.00
C VAL A 447 28.18 -5.92 23.24
N ALA A 448 29.26 -6.69 23.03
CA ALA A 448 29.33 -7.87 22.15
C ALA A 448 28.30 -9.00 22.41
N ASP A 449 27.51 -8.87 23.47
CA ASP A 449 26.48 -9.76 23.99
C ASP A 449 25.06 -9.16 23.93
N GLU A 450 24.84 -8.10 23.13
CA GLU A 450 23.56 -7.35 22.97
C GLU A 450 23.05 -6.66 24.25
N THR A 451 23.80 -6.75 25.34
CA THR A 451 23.54 -6.06 26.60
C THR A 451 23.83 -4.57 26.44
N MET A 452 22.86 -3.72 26.80
CA MET A 452 23.06 -2.28 26.78
C MET A 452 24.05 -1.86 27.85
N GLY A 453 25.14 -1.21 27.44
CA GLY A 453 26.21 -0.80 28.36
C GLY A 453 25.98 0.54 29.08
N GLY A 454 24.81 1.17 28.91
CA GLY A 454 24.55 2.53 29.44
C GLY A 454 25.37 3.62 28.74
N LEU A 455 25.74 3.39 27.47
CA LEU A 455 26.57 4.30 26.67
C LEU A 455 25.77 4.75 25.43
N ASN A 456 24.91 5.75 25.60
CA ASN A 456 24.02 6.20 24.54
C ASN A 456 24.43 7.57 23.99
N HIS A 457 24.30 7.76 22.68
CA HIS A 457 24.67 8.99 21.99
C HIS A 457 23.48 9.78 21.49
N PHE A 458 23.54 11.09 21.74
CA PHE A 458 22.53 12.05 21.36
C PHE A 458 23.17 13.16 20.54
N ILE A 459 22.47 13.58 19.49
CA ILE A 459 22.85 14.70 18.65
C ILE A 459 22.54 15.99 19.43
N PRO A 460 23.52 16.87 19.70
CA PRO A 460 23.25 18.16 20.35
C PRO A 460 22.21 18.96 19.56
N ILE A 461 21.24 19.58 20.24
CA ILE A 461 20.13 20.27 19.56
C ILE A 461 20.62 21.41 18.65
N GLU A 462 21.64 22.16 19.07
CA GLU A 462 22.32 23.17 18.24
C GLU A 462 22.78 22.57 16.91
N SER A 463 23.41 21.40 16.97
CA SER A 463 23.90 20.69 15.79
C SER A 463 22.79 20.20 14.86
N ALA A 464 21.62 19.86 15.41
CA ALA A 464 20.44 19.50 14.63
C ALA A 464 19.81 20.71 13.95
N LEU A 465 19.69 21.84 14.66
CA LEU A 465 19.15 23.09 14.12
C LEU A 465 20.01 23.62 12.96
N ASP A 466 21.34 23.61 13.13
CA ASP A 466 22.29 24.01 12.08
C ASP A 466 22.17 23.11 10.83
N ALA A 467 22.04 21.79 11.02
CA ALA A 467 21.94 20.83 9.93
C ALA A 467 20.62 20.92 9.15
N LEU A 468 19.55 21.36 9.83
CA LEU A 468 18.22 21.52 9.24
C LEU A 468 17.92 22.96 8.81
N ASP A 469 18.88 23.89 8.96
CA ASP A 469 18.74 25.32 8.68
C ASP A 469 17.51 25.94 9.38
N ILE A 470 17.43 25.73 10.70
CA ILE A 470 16.34 26.21 11.55
C ILE A 470 16.86 27.35 12.44
N GLY A 471 16.25 28.52 12.33
CA GLY A 471 16.57 29.69 13.15
C GLY A 471 15.85 29.71 14.51
N LEU A 472 16.45 30.37 15.50
CA LEU A 472 15.80 30.73 16.77
C LEU A 472 15.54 32.23 16.80
N GLY A 473 14.27 32.63 16.81
CA GLY A 473 13.83 34.02 16.86
C GLY A 473 13.69 34.52 18.30
N GLY A 474 14.65 35.33 18.76
CA GLY A 474 14.66 35.92 20.11
C GLY A 474 16.04 35.86 20.77
N ALA A 475 16.54 37.01 21.23
CA ALA A 475 17.80 37.27 21.93
C ALA A 475 18.74 36.09 22.29
N ALA A 476 19.72 35.80 21.43
CA ALA A 476 21.17 35.81 21.74
C ALA A 476 21.98 35.05 20.68
N ARG A 477 22.19 35.68 19.51
CA ARG A 477 23.32 35.31 18.66
C ARG A 477 24.59 35.85 19.33
N LYS A 478 25.13 35.13 20.32
CA LYS A 478 26.52 35.35 20.75
C LYS A 478 27.43 34.65 19.75
N THR A 479 27.89 35.45 18.80
CA THR A 479 29.10 35.26 17.98
C THR A 479 30.08 34.22 18.50
N SER A 480 30.34 33.23 17.64
CA SER A 480 31.56 32.41 17.54
C SER A 480 32.61 32.63 18.63
N VAL A 481 32.66 31.72 19.60
CA VAL A 481 33.80 31.61 20.52
C VAL A 481 34.79 30.61 19.94
N SER A 482 36.03 31.09 19.78
CA SER A 482 37.23 30.35 19.42
C SER A 482 37.47 29.14 20.34
N ILE A 483 37.81 28.01 19.73
CA ILE A 483 38.20 26.75 20.41
C ILE A 483 39.52 26.96 21.17
N PRO A 484 39.59 26.74 22.50
CA PRO A 484 40.86 26.47 23.16
C PRO A 484 41.23 25.00 22.88
N SER A 485 42.40 24.79 22.29
CA SER A 485 43.08 23.49 22.34
C SER A 485 43.49 23.25 23.78
N ASP A 486 42.93 22.25 24.44
CA ASP A 486 43.61 21.38 25.40
C ASP A 486 42.59 20.39 25.98
N ASN A 487 42.59 19.19 25.40
CA ASN A 487 42.44 17.90 26.09
C ASN A 487 42.40 16.81 25.01
N ALA A 488 43.39 15.93 25.03
CA ALA A 488 43.53 14.84 24.07
C ALA A 488 42.30 13.91 24.13
N PRO A 489 41.64 13.61 23.00
CA PRO A 489 40.54 12.66 22.97
C PRO A 489 41.05 11.23 23.20
N ILE A 490 40.42 10.53 24.15
CA ILE A 490 40.60 9.10 24.38
C ILE A 490 39.90 8.34 23.25
N ASP A 491 40.62 7.35 22.73
CA ASP A 491 40.26 6.49 21.60
C ASP A 491 39.09 5.55 21.92
N ILE A 492 38.24 5.27 20.94
CA ILE A 492 37.09 4.35 21.06
C ILE A 492 37.10 3.24 19.99
N THR A 493 38.27 2.85 19.49
CA THR A 493 38.43 1.55 18.81
C THR A 493 39.07 0.52 19.75
N PRO A 494 38.66 -0.76 19.68
CA PRO A 494 39.45 -1.85 20.24
C PRO A 494 40.82 -1.99 19.55
#